data_AF-A0A2R8C754-F1
#
_entry.id   AF-A0A2R8C754-F1
#
_cell.length_a   1.000
_cell.length_b   1.000
_cell.length_c   1.000
_cell.angle_alpha   90.00
_cell.angle_beta   90.00
_cell.angle_gamma   90.00
#
_symmetry.space_group_name_H-M   'P 1'
#
loop_
_entity.id
_entity.type
_entity.pdbx_description
1 polymer ?
#
loop_
_entity_poly.entity_id
_entity_poly.type
_entity_poly.pdbx_seq_one_letter_code
_entity_poly.pdbx_strand_id
1 'polypeptide(L)'
;MGHQLAGTGKRVAARRWTVALYAVFAALCTASANAQDLSELPFQLLEKVEVARQACSDFENGQFALEFGAMRRVDLDGDIHRDWVLNESGFACSTAVSLYCGTGGCMSHFLIEDRVFSLLNQGWDTANIGPFRVLLADVHGSQCDGINPTPCVVASVWDAEEKVWRSTGAVWE
;
A
#
# COMPACT_ATOMS: atom_id res chain seq x y z
N MET A 1 77.09 27.37 -18.17
CA MET A 1 77.90 27.47 -16.94
C MET A 1 76.97 27.99 -15.87
N GLY A 2 76.35 27.20 -14.99
CA GLY A 2 76.91 26.11 -14.18
C GLY A 2 77.54 26.73 -12.93
N HIS A 3 77.16 26.25 -11.73
CA HIS A 3 77.51 26.68 -10.36
C HIS A 3 76.50 27.64 -9.69
N GLN A 4 76.06 27.50 -8.43
CA GLN A 4 76.22 26.47 -7.38
C GLN A 4 75.23 26.78 -6.24
N LEU A 5 75.03 25.77 -5.40
CA LEU A 5 74.08 25.57 -4.30
C LEU A 5 74.18 26.48 -3.06
N ALA A 6 73.08 26.44 -2.28
CA ALA A 6 72.94 26.54 -0.81
C ALA A 6 73.17 27.94 -0.18
N GLY A 7 72.41 28.41 0.81
CA GLY A 7 71.39 27.86 1.69
C GLY A 7 71.42 28.71 2.98
N THR A 8 70.30 28.87 3.71
CA THR A 8 70.19 28.94 5.19
C THR A 8 68.82 29.49 5.59
N GLY A 9 68.13 28.74 6.46
CA GLY A 9 66.75 29.01 6.86
C GLY A 9 66.60 29.98 8.03
N LYS A 10 65.35 30.36 8.30
CA LYS A 10 64.90 30.81 9.62
C LYS A 10 63.47 30.35 9.91
N ARG A 11 63.39 29.55 10.97
CA ARG A 11 62.41 29.53 12.07
C ARG A 11 60.94 29.13 11.78
N VAL A 12 60.67 27.90 12.21
CA VAL A 12 59.50 27.41 12.97
C VAL A 12 58.56 28.50 13.50
N ALA A 13 57.29 28.41 13.11
CA ALA A 13 56.16 28.65 14.01
C ALA A 13 55.05 27.65 13.67
N ALA A 14 54.95 26.62 14.51
CA ALA A 14 53.84 25.69 14.49
C ALA A 14 52.55 26.36 15.00
N ARG A 15 51.42 25.80 14.56
CA ARG A 15 50.12 25.79 15.23
C ARG A 15 49.21 26.99 14.97
N ARG A 16 48.20 26.74 14.13
CA ARG A 16 46.78 26.92 14.50
C ARG A 16 45.92 26.00 13.63
N TRP A 17 45.55 24.87 14.21
CA TRP A 17 44.42 24.05 13.77
C TRP A 17 43.13 24.77 14.12
N THR A 18 42.21 24.90 13.17
CA THR A 18 40.73 24.83 13.33
C THR A 18 40.12 24.97 11.93
N VAL A 19 39.77 23.87 11.27
CA VAL A 19 38.42 23.28 11.20
C VAL A 19 37.43 24.20 10.46
N ALA A 20 37.09 23.83 9.22
CA ALA A 20 35.74 23.95 8.64
C ALA A 20 35.73 23.39 7.20
N LEU A 21 35.99 22.08 7.06
CA LEU A 21 35.40 21.30 5.97
C LEU A 21 34.09 20.69 6.50
N TYR A 22 33.15 20.41 5.61
CA TYR A 22 31.84 19.78 5.81
C TYR A 22 30.64 20.72 6.06
N ALA A 23 30.18 21.36 5.00
CA ALA A 23 28.73 21.55 4.80
C ALA A 23 28.32 20.66 3.60
N VAL A 24 28.27 19.36 3.87
CA VAL A 24 27.77 18.35 2.92
C VAL A 24 26.26 18.50 2.82
N PHE A 25 25.79 18.62 1.59
CA PHE A 25 24.44 18.32 1.09
C PHE A 25 23.59 17.46 2.06
N ALA A 26 22.72 18.09 2.84
CA ALA A 26 21.75 17.39 3.68
C ALA A 26 20.40 18.11 3.65
N ALA A 27 19.87 18.38 2.45
CA ALA A 27 18.60 19.09 2.31
C ALA A 27 17.81 18.70 1.06
N LEU A 28 17.78 17.43 0.67
CA LEU A 28 16.98 16.97 -0.50
C LEU A 28 16.43 15.56 -0.29
N CYS A 29 15.78 15.31 0.85
CA CYS A 29 14.84 14.19 1.02
C CYS A 29 13.72 14.62 1.97
N THR A 30 12.98 15.70 1.63
CA THR A 30 11.60 15.79 2.11
C THR A 30 10.84 14.71 1.36
N ALA A 31 10.70 13.54 1.96
CA ALA A 31 9.72 12.57 1.51
C ALA A 31 8.36 13.25 1.64
N SER A 32 7.85 13.80 0.54
CA SER A 32 6.47 14.23 0.48
C SER A 32 5.64 12.98 0.76
N ALA A 33 5.03 12.91 1.94
CA ALA A 33 3.91 12.01 2.15
C ALA A 33 2.86 12.41 1.13
N ASN A 34 2.81 11.67 0.01
CA ASN A 34 1.76 11.84 -0.98
C ASN A 34 0.48 11.34 -0.34
N ALA A 35 -0.15 12.19 0.48
CA ALA A 35 -1.53 11.99 0.88
C ALA A 35 -2.32 11.89 -0.43
N GLN A 36 -2.85 10.70 -0.72
CA GLN A 36 -3.69 10.55 -1.89
C GLN A 36 -4.91 11.46 -1.73
N ASP A 37 -5.26 12.17 -2.80
CA ASP A 37 -6.40 13.06 -2.78
C ASP A 37 -7.69 12.24 -2.61
N LEU A 38 -8.31 12.40 -1.45
CA LEU A 38 -9.58 11.74 -1.10
C LEU A 38 -10.79 12.46 -1.67
N SER A 39 -10.62 13.62 -2.31
CA SER A 39 -11.72 14.43 -2.83
C SER A 39 -12.55 13.71 -3.89
N GLU A 40 -11.93 12.78 -4.63
CA GLU A 40 -12.59 11.98 -5.66
C GLU A 40 -13.15 10.65 -5.14
N LEU A 41 -12.87 10.29 -3.89
CA LEU A 41 -13.29 9.01 -3.33
C LEU A 41 -14.81 9.04 -3.08
N PRO A 42 -15.59 8.07 -3.60
CA PRO A 42 -17.01 7.99 -3.33
C PRO A 42 -17.30 7.87 -1.83
N PHE A 43 -18.44 8.42 -1.40
CA PHE A 43 -18.75 8.56 0.03
C PHE A 43 -18.71 7.20 0.78
N GLN A 44 -19.10 6.11 0.12
CA GLN A 44 -19.11 4.77 0.69
C GLN A 44 -17.71 4.29 1.07
N LEU A 45 -16.70 4.64 0.28
CA LEU A 45 -15.31 4.30 0.55
C LEU A 45 -14.67 5.31 1.50
N LEU A 46 -15.06 6.58 1.43
CA LEU A 46 -14.64 7.60 2.41
C LEU A 46 -15.05 7.22 3.83
N GLU A 47 -16.23 6.63 4.01
CA GLU A 47 -16.66 6.09 5.31
C GLU A 47 -15.68 5.04 5.85
N LYS A 48 -15.19 4.12 5.01
CA LYS A 48 -14.20 3.10 5.43
C LYS A 48 -12.88 3.73 5.84
N VAL A 49 -12.44 4.74 5.10
CA VAL A 49 -11.23 5.52 5.45
C VAL A 49 -11.40 6.24 6.79
N GLU A 50 -12.57 6.83 7.06
CA GLU A 50 -12.81 7.53 8.32
C GLU A 50 -12.87 6.57 9.52
N VAL A 51 -13.52 5.42 9.36
CA VAL A 51 -13.51 4.36 10.39
C VAL A 51 -12.09 3.92 10.70
N ALA A 52 -11.27 3.68 9.67
CA ALA A 52 -9.88 3.31 9.84
C ALA A 52 -9.05 4.42 10.53
N ARG A 53 -9.26 5.69 10.13
CA ARG A 53 -8.61 6.85 10.74
C ARG A 53 -8.95 6.97 12.22
N GLN A 54 -10.23 6.84 12.57
CA GLN A 54 -10.68 6.87 13.96
C GLN A 54 -10.05 5.73 14.77
N ALA A 55 -10.02 4.50 14.22
CA ALA A 55 -9.42 3.36 14.89
C ALA A 55 -7.92 3.58 15.21
N CYS A 56 -7.16 4.21 14.31
CA CYS A 56 -5.76 4.56 14.57
C CYS A 56 -5.63 5.67 15.62
N SER A 57 -6.48 6.70 15.56
CA SER A 57 -6.49 7.75 16.58
C SER A 57 -6.84 7.21 17.97
N ASP A 58 -7.79 6.29 18.06
CA ASP A 58 -8.16 5.65 19.33
C ASP A 58 -7.03 4.74 19.85
N PHE A 59 -6.21 4.19 18.95
CA PHE A 59 -5.05 3.38 19.29
C PHE A 59 -3.82 4.24 19.59
N GLU A 60 -3.67 4.61 20.86
CA GLU A 60 -2.50 5.35 21.38
C GLU A 60 -2.31 6.74 20.73
N ASN A 61 -3.39 7.37 20.25
CA ASN A 61 -3.33 8.65 19.51
C ASN A 61 -2.49 8.55 18.22
N GLY A 62 -2.62 7.42 17.52
CA GLY A 62 -1.93 7.18 16.27
C GLY A 62 -2.35 8.14 15.15
N GLN A 63 -1.44 8.31 14.20
CA GLN A 63 -1.68 9.08 12.97
C GLN A 63 -1.92 8.11 11.81
N PHE A 64 -3.08 8.25 11.19
CA PHE A 64 -3.47 7.47 10.03
C PHE A 64 -2.86 8.02 8.75
N ALA A 65 -2.42 7.12 7.87
CA ALA A 65 -2.00 7.43 6.53
C ALA A 65 -2.56 6.44 5.51
N LEU A 66 -2.81 6.95 4.29
CA LEU A 66 -3.07 6.15 3.11
C LEU A 66 -1.80 6.07 2.27
N GLU A 67 -1.25 4.87 2.17
CA GLU A 67 -0.07 4.57 1.39
C GLU A 67 -0.41 4.32 -0.09
N PHE A 68 0.63 4.31 -0.91
CA PHE A 68 0.50 4.07 -2.34
C PHE A 68 -0.13 2.70 -2.62
N GLY A 69 -1.11 2.67 -3.52
CA GLY A 69 -1.81 1.44 -3.90
C GLY A 69 -3.02 1.11 -3.03
N ALA A 70 -3.29 1.88 -1.97
CA ALA A 70 -4.52 1.76 -1.19
C ALA A 70 -5.77 1.97 -2.06
N MET A 71 -5.68 2.78 -3.12
CA MET A 71 -6.78 3.02 -4.05
C MET A 71 -6.40 2.62 -5.48
N ARG A 72 -7.31 1.91 -6.15
CA ARG A 72 -7.16 1.48 -7.55
C ARG A 72 -8.47 1.71 -8.31
N ARG A 73 -8.35 1.92 -9.62
CA ARG A 73 -9.47 1.99 -10.56
C ARG A 73 -9.41 0.80 -11.51
N VAL A 74 -10.40 -0.09 -11.48
CA VAL A 74 -10.44 -1.35 -12.24
C VAL A 74 -11.85 -1.55 -12.79
N ASP A 75 -11.99 -2.06 -14.01
CA ASP A 75 -13.28 -2.47 -14.59
C ASP A 75 -13.66 -3.83 -13.98
N LEU A 76 -14.56 -3.83 -12.99
CA LEU A 76 -14.94 -5.01 -12.21
C LEU A 76 -16.17 -5.71 -12.78
N ASP A 77 -17.09 -4.97 -13.39
CA ASP A 77 -18.36 -5.48 -13.90
C ASP A 77 -18.38 -5.71 -15.43
N GLY A 78 -17.37 -5.20 -16.15
CA GLY A 78 -17.21 -5.37 -17.57
C GLY A 78 -17.85 -4.28 -18.43
N ASP A 79 -18.33 -3.19 -17.81
CA ASP A 79 -19.02 -2.10 -18.48
C ASP A 79 -18.08 -1.05 -19.12
N ILE A 80 -16.77 -1.31 -19.13
CA ILE A 80 -15.64 -0.45 -19.57
C ILE A 80 -15.35 0.78 -18.71
N HIS A 81 -16.25 1.15 -17.80
CA HIS A 81 -15.99 2.15 -16.79
C HIS A 81 -15.16 1.52 -15.66
N ARG A 82 -14.27 2.31 -15.07
CA ARG A 82 -13.42 1.81 -13.99
C ARG A 82 -14.07 2.08 -12.65
N ASP A 83 -14.39 1.01 -11.95
CA ASP A 83 -14.84 0.96 -10.57
C ASP A 83 -13.73 1.31 -9.59
N TRP A 84 -14.11 1.60 -8.35
CA TRP A 84 -13.17 1.89 -7.28
C TRP A 84 -12.86 0.65 -6.47
N VAL A 85 -11.58 0.47 -6.14
CA VAL A 85 -11.14 -0.49 -5.14
C VAL A 85 -10.32 0.22 -4.08
N LEU A 86 -10.67 0.02 -2.81
CA LEU A 86 -9.95 0.49 -1.63
C LEU A 86 -9.39 -0.74 -0.91
N ASN A 87 -8.06 -0.84 -0.76
CA ASN A 87 -7.39 -1.95 -0.10
C ASN A 87 -6.72 -1.47 1.19
N GLU A 88 -7.13 -2.04 2.31
CA GLU A 88 -6.58 -1.73 3.63
C GLU A 88 -5.12 -2.15 3.78
N SER A 89 -4.55 -2.92 2.85
CA SER A 89 -3.10 -3.20 2.82
C SER A 89 -2.26 -1.94 2.63
N GLY A 90 -2.84 -0.87 2.08
CA GLY A 90 -2.22 0.44 2.01
C GLY A 90 -2.62 1.36 3.17
N PHE A 91 -3.24 0.86 4.23
CA PHE A 91 -3.54 1.67 5.42
C PHE A 91 -2.39 1.55 6.41
N ALA A 92 -1.97 2.68 6.98
CA ALA A 92 -0.92 2.72 7.97
C ALA A 92 -1.38 3.48 9.22
N CYS A 93 -0.96 2.99 10.38
CA CYS A 93 -1.11 3.67 11.66
C CYS A 93 0.25 3.83 12.32
N SER A 94 0.60 5.05 12.75
CA SER A 94 1.93 5.36 13.30
C SER A 94 2.28 4.60 14.58
N THR A 95 1.27 4.08 15.29
CA THR A 95 1.40 3.39 16.59
C THR A 95 1.21 1.87 16.48
N ALA A 96 0.69 1.36 15.36
CA ALA A 96 0.46 -0.07 15.15
C ALA A 96 0.59 -0.49 13.68
N VAL A 97 1.68 -1.18 13.37
CA VAL A 97 1.98 -1.68 12.00
C VAL A 97 0.92 -2.66 11.50
N SER A 98 0.36 -3.49 12.39
CA SER A 98 -0.59 -4.54 12.03
C SER A 98 -2.04 -4.18 12.38
N LEU A 99 -2.37 -2.89 12.48
CA LEU A 99 -3.71 -2.49 12.92
C LEU A 99 -4.82 -2.95 11.96
N TYR A 100 -4.54 -2.93 10.65
CA TYR A 100 -5.51 -3.21 9.59
C TYR A 100 -5.34 -4.58 8.92
N CYS A 101 -4.25 -5.27 9.24
CA CYS A 101 -3.86 -6.49 8.54
C CYS A 101 -3.35 -7.53 9.53
N GLY A 102 -3.68 -8.79 9.26
CA GLY A 102 -3.21 -9.94 10.02
C GLY A 102 -2.70 -11.06 9.11
N THR A 103 -2.59 -12.28 9.64
CA THR A 103 -2.20 -13.45 8.84
C THR A 103 -3.23 -13.81 7.77
N GLY A 104 -4.49 -13.41 7.97
CA GLY A 104 -5.56 -13.54 6.98
C GLY A 104 -5.46 -12.57 5.81
N GLY A 105 -4.53 -11.61 5.86
CA GLY A 105 -4.43 -10.50 4.93
C GLY A 105 -5.14 -9.24 5.46
N CYS A 106 -5.65 -8.43 4.53
CA CYS A 106 -6.28 -7.14 4.79
C CYS A 106 -7.65 -7.09 4.09
N MET A 107 -8.53 -6.18 4.50
CA MET A 107 -9.81 -6.02 3.81
C MET A 107 -9.60 -5.30 2.47
N SER A 108 -10.19 -5.83 1.40
CA SER A 108 -10.39 -5.09 0.14
C SER A 108 -11.86 -4.75 -0.01
N HIS A 109 -12.15 -3.49 -0.38
CA HIS A 109 -13.48 -2.99 -0.66
C HIS A 109 -13.60 -2.68 -2.16
N PHE A 110 -14.55 -3.34 -2.81
CA PHE A 110 -14.86 -3.23 -4.23
C PHE A 110 -16.18 -2.46 -4.37
N LEU A 111 -16.12 -1.25 -4.94
CA LEU A 111 -17.29 -0.41 -5.17
C LEU A 111 -17.67 -0.46 -6.65
N ILE A 112 -18.78 -1.11 -6.95
CA ILE A 112 -19.40 -1.13 -8.29
C ILE A 112 -20.69 -0.31 -8.20
N GLU A 113 -20.82 0.69 -9.07
CA GLU A 113 -21.88 1.71 -8.99
C GLU A 113 -21.98 2.34 -7.58
N ASP A 114 -23.01 2.01 -6.81
CA ASP A 114 -23.26 2.48 -5.44
C ASP A 114 -23.08 1.39 -4.36
N ARG A 115 -22.67 0.18 -4.75
CA ARG A 115 -22.58 -1.01 -3.90
C ARG A 115 -21.15 -1.35 -3.52
N VAL A 116 -20.89 -1.39 -2.20
CA VAL A 116 -19.61 -1.85 -1.66
C VAL A 116 -19.66 -3.31 -1.26
N PHE A 117 -18.73 -4.10 -1.81
CA PHE A 117 -18.46 -5.47 -1.42
C PHE A 117 -17.10 -5.54 -0.74
N SER A 118 -17.02 -6.18 0.43
CA SER A 118 -15.77 -6.25 1.21
C SER A 118 -15.34 -7.70 1.38
N LEU A 119 -14.06 -7.99 1.17
CA LEU A 119 -13.49 -9.33 1.30
C LEU A 119 -12.11 -9.28 1.96
N LEU A 120 -11.92 -10.05 3.03
CA LEU A 120 -10.60 -10.26 3.65
C LEU A 120 -9.77 -11.17 2.74
N ASN A 121 -8.61 -10.68 2.29
CA ASN A 121 -7.75 -11.38 1.34
C ASN A 121 -6.27 -11.01 1.55
N GLN A 122 -5.38 -11.90 1.16
CA GLN A 122 -3.93 -11.70 1.10
C GLN A 122 -3.49 -11.07 -0.23
N GLY A 123 -4.38 -11.06 -1.21
CA GLY A 123 -4.20 -10.43 -2.51
C GLY A 123 -5.41 -10.71 -3.40
N TRP A 124 -5.53 -9.94 -4.48
CA TRP A 124 -6.58 -10.15 -5.46
C TRP A 124 -6.15 -9.71 -6.85
N ASP A 125 -6.77 -10.31 -7.86
CA ASP A 125 -6.68 -9.90 -9.25
C ASP A 125 -8.01 -10.15 -9.96
N THR A 126 -8.11 -9.66 -11.20
CA THR A 126 -9.27 -9.88 -12.07
C THR A 126 -8.87 -10.71 -13.28
N ALA A 127 -9.73 -11.66 -13.64
CA ALA A 127 -9.61 -12.43 -14.87
C ALA A 127 -10.93 -12.43 -15.64
N ASN A 128 -10.88 -12.85 -16.90
CA ASN A 128 -12.07 -13.06 -17.71
C ASN A 128 -12.19 -14.53 -18.07
N ILE A 129 -13.39 -15.10 -17.92
CA ILE A 129 -13.73 -16.43 -18.40
C ILE A 129 -14.87 -16.27 -19.41
N GLY A 130 -14.54 -16.24 -20.70
CA GLY A 130 -15.50 -15.88 -21.73
C GLY A 130 -16.09 -14.48 -21.47
N PRO A 131 -17.42 -14.33 -21.37
CA PRO A 131 -18.05 -13.05 -21.06
C PRO A 131 -18.00 -12.67 -19.57
N PHE A 132 -17.56 -13.57 -18.68
CA PHE A 132 -17.65 -13.37 -17.24
C PHE A 132 -16.45 -12.64 -16.69
N ARG A 133 -16.69 -11.55 -15.94
CA ARG A 133 -15.69 -10.91 -15.08
C ARG A 133 -15.55 -11.68 -13.78
N VAL A 134 -14.33 -12.04 -13.45
CA VAL A 134 -14.01 -12.90 -12.31
C VAL A 134 -13.03 -12.19 -11.40
N LEU A 135 -13.45 -11.95 -10.16
CA LEU A 135 -12.57 -11.57 -9.07
C LEU A 135 -11.93 -12.83 -8.50
N LEU A 136 -10.60 -12.88 -8.54
CA LEU A 136 -9.78 -13.92 -7.91
C LEU A 136 -9.17 -13.34 -6.65
N ALA A 137 -9.47 -13.93 -5.49
CA ALA A 137 -8.94 -13.47 -4.21
C ALA A 137 -8.18 -14.61 -3.52
N ASP A 138 -6.91 -14.36 -3.17
CA ASP A 138 -6.13 -15.22 -2.29
C ASP A 138 -6.64 -15.03 -0.86
N VAL A 139 -7.27 -16.05 -0.30
CA VAL A 139 -7.92 -16.02 1.01
C VAL A 139 -7.14 -16.90 1.99
N HIS A 140 -7.38 -16.72 3.29
CA HIS A 140 -6.71 -17.53 4.30
C HIS A 140 -6.97 -19.03 4.09
N GLY A 141 -5.93 -19.86 4.23
CA GLY A 141 -5.98 -21.30 3.93
C GLY A 141 -7.07 -22.10 4.67
N SER A 142 -7.58 -21.56 5.79
CA SER A 142 -8.71 -22.15 6.52
C SER A 142 -10.03 -22.15 5.75
N GLN A 143 -10.17 -21.37 4.67
CA GLN A 143 -11.34 -21.45 3.78
C GLN A 143 -11.30 -22.69 2.85
N CYS A 144 -10.14 -23.34 2.75
CA CYS A 144 -9.92 -24.56 1.99
C CYS A 144 -9.50 -25.73 2.90
N ASP A 145 -9.99 -25.74 4.16
CA ASP A 145 -9.68 -26.77 5.17
C ASP A 145 -8.18 -26.92 5.53
N GLY A 146 -7.38 -25.89 5.24
CA GLY A 146 -5.96 -25.82 5.56
C GLY A 146 -5.62 -24.84 6.67
N ILE A 147 -4.33 -24.56 6.82
CA ILE A 147 -3.80 -23.44 7.62
C ILE A 147 -2.80 -22.68 6.76
N ASN A 148 -2.51 -21.42 7.07
CA ASN A 148 -1.44 -20.72 6.36
C ASN A 148 -0.11 -21.51 6.44
N PRO A 149 0.65 -21.64 5.32
CA PRO A 149 0.50 -20.98 4.03
C PRO A 149 -0.22 -21.81 2.93
N THR A 150 -1.20 -22.67 3.28
CA THR A 150 -1.99 -23.41 2.28
C THR A 150 -2.59 -22.45 1.24
N PRO A 151 -2.27 -22.61 -0.06
CA PRO A 151 -2.86 -21.80 -1.11
C PRO A 151 -4.38 -22.00 -1.16
N CYS A 152 -5.13 -20.90 -1.13
CA CYS A 152 -6.59 -20.96 -1.17
C CYS A 152 -7.11 -19.72 -1.92
N VAL A 153 -7.82 -19.95 -3.02
CA VAL A 153 -8.34 -18.86 -3.87
C VAL A 153 -9.84 -19.01 -4.01
N VAL A 154 -10.57 -17.91 -3.82
CA VAL A 154 -11.98 -17.80 -4.19
C VAL A 154 -12.09 -17.11 -5.53
N ALA A 155 -12.81 -17.73 -6.45
CA ALA A 155 -13.23 -17.12 -7.71
C ALA A 155 -14.69 -16.65 -7.58
N SER A 156 -14.92 -15.36 -7.83
CA SER A 156 -16.24 -14.74 -7.75
C SER A 156 -16.59 -14.09 -9.08
N VAL A 157 -17.68 -14.52 -9.70
CA VAL A 157 -18.18 -13.98 -10.97
C VAL A 157 -19.15 -12.85 -10.68
N TRP A 158 -19.06 -11.75 -11.44
CA TRP A 158 -20.05 -10.69 -11.37
C TRP A 158 -21.36 -11.10 -12.07
N ASP A 159 -22.47 -11.05 -11.34
CA ASP A 159 -23.83 -11.18 -11.85
C ASP A 159 -24.39 -9.77 -12.09
N ALA A 160 -24.36 -9.32 -13.35
CA ALA A 160 -24.74 -7.96 -13.72
C ALA A 160 -26.24 -7.69 -13.61
N GLU A 161 -27.09 -8.73 -13.68
CA GLU A 161 -28.54 -8.60 -13.54
C GLU A 161 -28.91 -8.37 -12.07
N GLU A 162 -28.35 -9.18 -11.17
CA GLU A 162 -28.64 -9.11 -9.73
C GLU A 162 -27.72 -8.14 -8.97
N LYS A 163 -26.66 -7.66 -9.63
CA LYS A 163 -25.62 -6.78 -9.09
C LYS A 163 -24.96 -7.36 -7.84
N VAL A 164 -24.49 -8.60 -7.94
CA VAL A 164 -23.83 -9.34 -6.85
C VAL A 164 -22.66 -10.19 -7.36
N TRP A 165 -21.70 -10.46 -6.48
CA TRP A 165 -20.67 -11.48 -6.71
C TRP A 165 -21.21 -12.88 -6.42
N ARG A 166 -20.95 -13.83 -7.32
CA ARG A 166 -21.34 -15.26 -7.22
C ARG A 166 -20.10 -16.12 -7.11
N SER A 167 -20.06 -17.00 -6.11
CA SER A 167 -18.91 -17.90 -5.89
C SER A 167 -19.43 -19.29 -5.51
N THR A 168 -18.63 -20.32 -5.80
CA THR A 168 -18.89 -21.69 -5.34
C THR A 168 -17.57 -22.37 -5.02
N GLY A 169 -17.61 -23.36 -4.12
CA GLY A 169 -16.52 -24.33 -4.00
C GLY A 169 -16.50 -25.28 -5.20
N ALA A 170 -15.31 -25.75 -5.56
CA ALA A 170 -15.17 -26.85 -6.50
C ALA A 170 -15.58 -28.16 -5.83
N VAL A 171 -16.32 -29.00 -6.55
CA VAL A 171 -16.60 -30.38 -6.16
C VAL A 171 -15.80 -31.26 -7.12
N TRP A 172 -14.85 -32.01 -6.57
CA TRP A 172 -13.98 -32.91 -7.33
C TRP A 172 -14.55 -34.33 -7.29
N GLU A 173 -14.45 -35.05 -8.41
CA GLU A 173 -14.78 -36.48 -8.50
C GLU A 173 -13.67 -37.37 -7.95
#